data_AF-A0A1T5I5P6-F1
#
_entry.id   AF-A0A1T5I5P6-F1
#
_cell.length_a   1.000
_cell.length_b   1.000
_cell.length_c   1.000
_cell.angle_alpha   90.00
_cell.angle_beta   90.00
_cell.angle_gamma   90.00
#
_symmetry.space_group_name_H-M   'P 1'
#
loop_
_entity.id
_entity.type
_entity.pdbx_description
1 polymer ?
#
loop_
_entity_poly.entity_id
_entity_poly.type
_entity_poly.pdbx_seq_one_letter_code
_entity_poly.pdbx_strand_id
1 'polypeptide(L)'
;MAHSNSYKTSSTKAHQSSNVSPLHHSGSTTMIGGSVEYQIDHRLYQLYENLRACNPSVLIMVNALNVEIRQHPALGPVITTCGDLECFITAITEYEEEAGL
;
A
#
# COMPACT_ATOMS: atom_id res chain seq x y z
N MET A 1 28.92 74.40 -12.53
CA MET A 1 28.81 73.18 -13.36
C MET A 1 30.21 72.72 -13.67
N ALA A 2 30.62 71.56 -13.14
CA ALA A 2 31.93 70.98 -13.36
C ALA A 2 31.76 69.48 -13.59
N HIS A 3 32.43 69.00 -14.63
CA HIS A 3 32.44 67.62 -15.08
C HIS A 3 33.59 66.83 -14.43
N SER A 4 33.33 65.52 -14.30
CA SER A 4 34.28 64.41 -14.49
C SER A 4 35.15 63.89 -13.34
N ASN A 5 35.36 62.57 -13.49
CA ASN A 5 36.43 61.69 -13.02
C ASN A 5 36.23 60.98 -11.67
N SER A 6 36.59 59.71 -11.46
CA SER A 6 36.97 58.56 -12.28
C SER A 6 37.41 57.45 -11.30
N TYR A 7 37.55 56.22 -11.82
CA TYR A 7 38.47 55.14 -11.40
C TYR A 7 38.00 54.00 -10.45
N LYS A 8 38.07 52.81 -11.07
CA LYS A 8 38.78 51.57 -10.65
C LYS A 8 38.16 50.60 -9.62
N THR A 9 37.60 49.54 -10.20
CA THR A 9 37.95 48.11 -10.04
C THR A 9 38.26 47.59 -8.62
N SER A 10 37.41 46.67 -8.14
CA SER A 10 37.84 45.54 -7.34
C SER A 10 37.15 44.27 -7.84
N SER A 11 37.97 43.26 -8.12
CA SER A 11 37.55 41.96 -8.65
C SER A 11 37.19 41.04 -7.50
N THR A 12 36.05 40.35 -7.58
CA THR A 12 35.89 39.00 -7.04
C THR A 12 35.05 38.19 -8.01
N LYS A 13 35.71 37.33 -8.76
CA LYS A 13 35.09 36.23 -9.50
C LYS A 13 34.57 35.24 -8.45
N ALA A 14 33.27 34.99 -8.42
CA ALA A 14 32.70 33.86 -7.68
C ALA A 14 31.59 33.21 -8.53
N HIS A 15 31.96 32.03 -9.02
CA HIS A 15 31.15 30.86 -9.36
C HIS A 15 29.88 31.03 -10.18
N GLN A 16 29.94 30.52 -11.42
CA GLN A 16 28.80 30.12 -12.21
C GLN A 16 27.85 29.25 -11.38
N SER A 17 26.63 29.73 -11.17
CA SER A 17 25.54 28.90 -10.66
C SER A 17 25.05 28.01 -11.80
N SER A 18 25.37 26.72 -11.72
CA SER A 18 24.77 25.70 -12.59
C SER A 18 23.28 25.65 -12.27
N ASN A 19 22.44 26.20 -13.14
CA ASN A 19 20.99 25.97 -13.10
C ASN A 19 20.73 24.53 -13.50
N VAL A 20 20.78 23.61 -12.54
CA VAL A 20 20.26 22.26 -12.71
C VAL A 20 18.78 22.33 -12.32
N SER A 21 17.89 22.14 -13.29
CA SER A 21 16.46 22.02 -13.02
C SER A 21 16.22 20.90 -12.00
N PRO A 22 15.37 21.10 -10.97
CA PRO A 22 14.95 19.99 -10.14
C PRO A 22 14.19 19.01 -11.01
N LEU A 23 14.73 17.79 -11.16
CA LEU A 23 13.99 16.68 -11.71
C LEU A 23 12.85 16.41 -10.73
N HIS A 24 11.63 16.83 -11.08
CA HIS A 24 10.45 16.48 -10.32
C HIS A 24 10.39 14.95 -10.27
N HIS A 25 10.55 14.40 -9.07
CA HIS A 25 10.33 12.99 -8.84
C HIS A 25 8.84 12.72 -9.06
N SER A 26 8.48 12.39 -10.30
CA SER A 26 7.25 11.65 -10.59
C SER A 26 7.34 10.33 -9.86
N GLY A 27 6.46 10.13 -8.88
CA GLY A 27 6.43 8.90 -8.13
C GLY A 27 5.54 8.99 -6.90
N SER A 28 4.24 9.14 -7.10
CA SER A 28 3.29 8.64 -6.09
C SER A 28 2.02 8.23 -6.80
N THR A 29 2.06 7.05 -7.41
CA THR A 29 0.83 6.31 -7.66
C THR A 29 0.44 5.66 -6.34
N THR A 30 -0.17 6.43 -5.44
CA THR A 30 -0.91 5.83 -4.33
C THR A 30 -2.11 5.16 -4.99
N MET A 31 -1.97 3.87 -5.31
CA MET A 31 -3.10 3.04 -5.69
C MET A 31 -3.96 2.91 -4.42
N ILE A 32 -4.84 3.90 -4.20
CA ILE A 32 -5.97 3.77 -3.29
C ILE A 32 -6.93 2.82 -4.00
N GLY A 33 -6.55 1.54 -4.07
CA GLY A 33 -7.52 0.46 -4.21
C GLY A 33 -8.33 0.53 -2.93
N GLY A 34 -9.64 0.78 -3.03
CA GLY A 34 -10.51 0.85 -1.87
C GLY A 34 -10.22 -0.33 -0.96
N SER A 35 -9.82 -0.06 0.27
CA SER A 35 -9.41 -1.09 1.22
C SER A 35 -10.58 -2.04 1.40
N VAL A 36 -10.46 -3.24 0.85
CA VAL A 36 -11.43 -4.30 1.08
C VAL A 36 -11.21 -4.74 2.53
N GLU A 37 -12.20 -4.45 3.39
CA GLU A 37 -12.14 -4.79 4.81
C GLU A 37 -12.86 -6.12 5.04
N TYR A 38 -12.13 -7.07 5.63
CA TYR A 38 -12.66 -8.37 6.05
C TYR A 38 -12.75 -8.39 7.57
N GLN A 39 -13.90 -8.81 8.10
CA GLN A 39 -14.05 -9.08 9.52
C GLN A 39 -13.81 -10.57 9.76
N ILE A 40 -12.72 -10.89 10.44
CA ILE A 40 -12.38 -12.27 10.77
C ILE A 40 -13.04 -12.63 12.09
N ASP A 41 -13.95 -13.60 12.05
CA ASP A 41 -14.45 -14.27 13.24
C ASP A 41 -13.75 -15.62 13.45
N HIS A 42 -13.96 -16.19 14.63
CA HIS A 42 -13.33 -17.46 15.00
C HIS A 42 -13.71 -18.61 14.05
N ARG A 43 -14.93 -18.62 13.48
CA ARG A 43 -15.37 -19.69 12.57
C ARG A 43 -14.64 -19.60 11.24
N LEU A 44 -14.54 -18.41 10.67
CA LEU A 44 -13.87 -18.16 9.41
C LEU A 44 -12.36 -18.41 9.55
N TYR A 45 -11.76 -17.99 10.67
CA TYR A 45 -10.38 -18.29 11.02
C TYR A 45 -10.13 -19.81 11.09
N GLN A 46 -10.97 -20.55 11.82
CA GLN A 46 -10.84 -22.01 11.91
C GLN A 46 -10.99 -22.70 10.54
N LEU A 47 -11.90 -22.21 9.69
CA LEU A 47 -12.03 -22.72 8.32
C LEU A 47 -10.74 -22.49 7.54
N TYR A 48 -10.17 -21.28 7.59
CA TYR A 48 -8.90 -20.96 6.95
C TYR A 48 -7.77 -21.86 7.45
N GLU A 49 -7.62 -22.04 8.77
CA GLU A 49 -6.58 -22.91 9.34
C GLU A 49 -6.71 -24.37 8.89
N ASN A 50 -7.94 -24.91 8.88
CA ASN A 50 -8.18 -26.25 8.39
C ASN A 50 -7.83 -26.39 6.90
N LEU A 51 -8.18 -25.39 6.08
CA LEU A 51 -7.81 -25.38 4.67
C LEU A 51 -6.29 -25.28 4.51
N ARG A 52 -5.60 -24.44 5.28
CA ARG A 52 -4.14 -24.32 5.28
C ARG A 52 -3.47 -25.66 5.62
N ALA A 53 -3.96 -26.35 6.64
CA ALA A 53 -3.46 -27.67 7.05
C ALA A 53 -3.68 -28.76 5.98
N CYS A 54 -4.82 -28.71 5.27
CA CYS A 54 -5.11 -29.63 4.16
C CYS A 54 -4.39 -29.29 2.85
N ASN A 55 -3.88 -28.07 2.71
CA ASN A 55 -3.18 -27.55 1.54
C ASN A 55 -3.87 -27.85 0.18
N PRO A 56 -5.17 -27.50 0.00
CA PRO A 56 -5.85 -27.65 -1.28
C PRO A 56 -5.36 -26.60 -2.29
N SER A 57 -5.81 -26.69 -3.54
CA SER A 57 -5.56 -25.62 -4.50
C SER A 57 -6.21 -24.31 -4.05
N VAL A 58 -5.60 -23.17 -4.42
CA VAL A 58 -6.12 -21.84 -4.09
C VAL A 58 -7.57 -21.67 -4.53
N LEU A 59 -7.95 -22.21 -5.69
CA LEU A 59 -9.33 -22.18 -6.18
C LEU A 59 -10.31 -22.87 -5.22
N ILE A 60 -9.93 -24.05 -4.69
CA ILE A 60 -10.77 -24.78 -3.73
C ILE A 60 -10.85 -24.03 -2.41
N MET A 61 -9.73 -23.51 -1.92
CA MET A 61 -9.67 -22.72 -0.69
C MET A 61 -10.58 -21.48 -0.78
N VAL A 62 -10.44 -20.67 -1.83
CA VAL A 62 -11.24 -19.47 -2.07
C VAL A 62 -12.72 -19.81 -2.20
N ASN A 63 -13.07 -20.89 -2.90
CA ASN A 63 -14.46 -21.33 -3.00
C ASN A 63 -15.05 -21.69 -1.63
N ALA A 64 -14.30 -22.40 -0.78
CA ALA A 64 -14.74 -22.77 0.56
C ALA A 64 -14.93 -21.53 1.46
N LEU A 65 -13.96 -20.60 1.45
CA LEU A 65 -14.07 -19.34 2.18
C LEU A 65 -15.26 -18.50 1.70
N ASN A 66 -15.48 -18.42 0.39
CA ASN A 66 -16.61 -17.68 -0.19
C ASN A 66 -17.97 -18.29 0.18
N VAL A 67 -18.06 -19.59 0.43
CA VAL A 67 -19.31 -20.21 0.93
C VAL A 67 -19.66 -19.67 2.31
N GLU A 68 -18.66 -19.46 3.16
CA GLU A 68 -18.83 -18.91 4.51
C GLU A 68 -19.17 -17.41 4.45
N ILE A 69 -18.38 -16.63 3.71
CA ILE A 69 -18.59 -15.18 3.55
C ILE A 69 -19.98 -14.87 2.98
N ARG A 70 -20.47 -15.66 2.01
CA ARG A 70 -21.83 -15.48 1.45
C ARG A 70 -22.93 -15.73 2.47
N GLN A 71 -22.71 -16.59 3.45
CA GLN A 71 -23.68 -16.84 4.51
C GLN A 71 -23.70 -15.70 5.53
N HIS A 72 -22.58 -15.00 5.70
CA HIS A 72 -22.44 -13.91 6.66
C HIS A 72 -21.84 -12.67 5.98
N PRO A 73 -22.66 -11.84 5.33
CA PRO A 73 -22.17 -10.65 4.61
C PRO A 73 -21.42 -9.64 5.49
N ALA A 74 -21.54 -9.72 6.81
CA ALA A 74 -20.77 -8.91 7.76
C ALA A 74 -19.27 -9.22 7.73
N LEU A 75 -18.87 -10.42 7.30
CA LEU A 75 -17.46 -10.85 7.21
C LEU A 75 -16.68 -10.16 6.09
N GLY A 76 -17.38 -9.51 5.15
CA GLY A 76 -16.77 -8.81 4.02
C GLY A 76 -17.32 -9.25 2.67
N PRO A 77 -16.78 -8.70 1.55
CA PRO A 77 -17.18 -9.11 0.22
C PRO A 77 -16.62 -10.48 -0.15
N VAL A 78 -17.17 -11.09 -1.19
CA VAL A 78 -16.62 -12.34 -1.74
C VAL A 78 -15.23 -12.09 -2.37
N ILE A 79 -14.32 -13.03 -2.16
CA ILE A 79 -12.97 -13.03 -2.74
C ILE A 79 -13.09 -13.40 -4.23
N THR A 80 -12.74 -12.46 -5.12
CA THR A 80 -12.83 -12.63 -6.58
C THR A 80 -11.49 -12.47 -7.28
N THR A 81 -10.55 -11.76 -6.67
CA THR A 81 -9.22 -11.48 -7.22
C THR A 81 -8.11 -11.96 -6.29
N CYS A 82 -6.88 -12.03 -6.79
CA CYS A 82 -5.72 -12.25 -5.93
C CYS A 82 -5.54 -11.14 -4.90
N GLY A 83 -5.83 -9.88 -5.26
CA GLY A 83 -5.78 -8.76 -4.33
C GLY A 83 -6.78 -8.91 -3.20
N ASP A 84 -7.99 -9.41 -3.49
CA ASP A 84 -9.00 -9.70 -2.46
C ASP A 84 -8.50 -10.77 -1.48
N LEU A 85 -7.80 -11.79 -1.99
CA LEU A 85 -7.21 -12.86 -1.18
C LEU A 85 -6.04 -12.34 -0.33
N GLU A 86 -5.19 -11.47 -0.89
CA GLU A 86 -4.10 -10.82 -0.15
C GLU A 86 -4.67 -9.98 1.00
N CYS A 87 -5.70 -9.16 0.75
CA CYS A 87 -6.41 -8.41 1.79
C CYS A 87 -7.00 -9.33 2.87
N PHE A 88 -7.60 -10.46 2.47
CA PHE A 88 -8.13 -11.44 3.41
C PHE A 88 -7.03 -12.05 4.30
N ILE A 89 -5.88 -12.41 3.74
CA ILE A 89 -4.74 -12.97 4.50
C ILE A 89 -4.17 -11.93 5.47
N THR A 90 -4.11 -10.65 5.07
CA THR A 90 -3.73 -9.57 5.99
C THR A 90 -4.68 -9.49 7.18
N ALA A 91 -6.00 -9.54 6.95
CA ALA A 91 -6.98 -9.53 8.03
C ALA A 91 -6.88 -10.76 8.96
N ILE A 92 -6.50 -11.93 8.42
CA ILE A 92 -6.19 -13.12 9.25
C ILE A 92 -4.99 -12.84 10.16
N THR A 93 -3.94 -12.23 9.62
CA THR A 93 -2.72 -11.91 10.39
C THR A 93 -3.04 -10.93 11.51
N GLU A 94 -3.80 -9.89 11.22
CA GLU A 94 -4.26 -8.91 12.22
C GLU A 94 -5.10 -9.59 13.32
N TYR A 95 -6.00 -10.51 12.94
CA TYR A 95 -6.78 -11.30 13.89
C TYR A 95 -5.91 -12.19 14.78
N GLU A 96 -4.89 -12.86 14.23
CA GLU A 96 -3.93 -13.66 15.01
C GLU A 96 -3.18 -12.79 16.03
N GLU A 97 -2.72 -11.61 15.62
CA GLU A 97 -2.04 -10.65 16.49
C GLU A 97 -2.95 -10.13 17.62
N GLU A 98 -4.20 -9.78 17.31
CA GLU A 98 -5.17 -9.31 18.30
C GLU A 98 -5.59 -10.40 19.28
N ALA A 99 -5.70 -11.65 18.81
CA ALA A 99 -6.07 -12.81 19.62
C ALA A 99 -4.88 -13.40 20.41
N GLY A 100 -3.65 -13.04 20.05
CA GLY A 100 -2.43 -13.60 20.63
C GLY A 100 -2.19 -15.08 20.26
N LEU A 101 -2.53 -15.45 19.02
CA LEU A 101 -2.45 -16.83 18.48
C LEU A 101 -1.18 -17.07 17.65
#